data_AF-A0A6J4XHQ7-F1
#
_entry.id   AF-A0A6J4XHQ7-F1
#
_cell.length_a   1.000
_cell.length_b   1.000
_cell.length_c   1.000
_cell.angle_alpha   90.00
_cell.angle_beta   90.00
_cell.angle_gamma   90.00
#
_symmetry.space_group_name_H-M   'P 1'
#
loop_
_entity.id
_entity.type
_entity.pdbx_description
1 polymer ?
#
loop_
_entity_poly.entity_id
_entity_poly.type
_entity_poly.pdbx_seq_one_letter_code
_entity_poly.pdbx_strand_id
1 'polypeptide(L)'
;MLIDQRIEQFVKRAGRRPRILVSNMGKKSHDRDTKLLATFFAELGFDVDISPLHQTPRGTARMAIENDVHVICFLSIENTHKIQITNLVQDLKAEHAANVRIVMGGAIPRSDYQFLYGAGVDLILSSVPADKGEINKLLDLFE
;
A
#
# COMPACT_ATOMS: atom_id res chain seq x y z
N MET A 1 8.68 -18.25 9.57
CA MET A 1 7.78 -18.92 8.61
C MET A 1 8.16 -18.50 7.20
N LEU A 2 7.95 -19.34 6.17
CA LEU A 2 8.12 -18.92 4.78
C LEU A 2 6.97 -17.98 4.38
N ILE A 3 7.18 -17.06 3.43
CA ILE A 3 6.15 -16.09 3.02
C ILE A 3 4.92 -16.84 2.50
N ASP A 4 5.12 -17.82 1.63
CA ASP A 4 4.05 -18.62 1.04
C ASP A 4 3.17 -19.30 2.09
N GLN A 5 3.77 -19.81 3.17
CA GLN A 5 3.02 -20.41 4.29
C GLN A 5 2.14 -19.38 5.01
N ARG A 6 2.62 -18.14 5.17
CA ARG A 6 1.82 -17.06 5.78
C ARG A 6 0.68 -16.64 4.87
N ILE A 7 0.91 -16.60 3.56
CA ILE A 7 -0.16 -16.34 2.56
C ILE A 7 -1.19 -17.46 2.60
N GLU A 8 -0.80 -18.73 2.65
CA GLU A 8 -1.71 -19.86 2.79
C GLU A 8 -2.53 -19.78 4.09
N GLN A 9 -1.91 -19.40 5.20
CA GLN A 9 -2.62 -19.20 6.47
C GLN A 9 -3.62 -18.04 6.39
N PHE A 10 -3.23 -16.94 5.76
CA PHE A 10 -4.13 -15.83 5.49
C PHE A 10 -5.33 -16.30 4.64
N VAL A 11 -5.09 -17.04 3.56
CA VAL A 11 -6.15 -17.59 2.69
C VAL A 11 -7.08 -18.50 3.48
N LYS A 12 -6.57 -19.38 4.35
CA LYS A 12 -7.39 -20.25 5.20
C LYS A 12 -8.27 -19.46 6.17
N ARG A 13 -7.80 -18.31 6.67
CA ARG A 13 -8.53 -17.45 7.60
C ARG A 13 -9.54 -16.53 6.91
N ALA A 14 -9.11 -15.85 5.85
CA ALA A 14 -9.87 -14.80 5.16
C ALA A 14 -10.69 -15.31 3.97
N GLY A 15 -10.47 -16.56 3.53
CA GLY A 15 -11.16 -17.16 2.38
C GLY A 15 -10.67 -16.67 1.01
N ARG A 16 -9.70 -15.75 0.98
CA ARG A 16 -9.10 -15.20 -0.25
C ARG A 16 -7.65 -14.78 -0.02
N ARG A 17 -6.92 -14.52 -1.10
CA ARG A 17 -5.55 -13.97 -1.05
C ARG A 17 -5.56 -12.55 -0.47
N PRO A 18 -4.48 -12.10 0.18
CA PRO A 18 -4.34 -10.70 0.53
C PRO A 18 -4.35 -9.89 -0.76
N ARG A 19 -5.03 -8.75 -0.72
CA ARG A 19 -5.27 -7.91 -1.90
C ARG A 19 -4.68 -6.53 -1.67
N ILE A 20 -3.89 -6.06 -2.63
CA ILE A 20 -3.15 -4.81 -2.58
C ILE A 20 -3.52 -3.92 -3.77
N LEU A 21 -3.85 -2.66 -3.50
CA LEU A 21 -3.91 -1.62 -4.52
C LEU A 21 -2.56 -0.93 -4.61
N VAL A 22 -1.84 -1.13 -5.71
CA VAL A 22 -0.64 -0.35 -6.02
C VAL A 22 -1.05 0.94 -6.72
N SER A 23 -0.95 2.05 -6.01
CA SER A 23 -1.47 3.34 -6.44
C SER A 23 -0.42 4.21 -7.12
N ASN A 24 -0.75 4.67 -8.32
CA ASN A 24 -0.11 5.76 -9.05
C ASN A 24 -0.67 7.14 -8.64
N MET A 25 -0.90 7.34 -7.34
CA MET A 25 -1.42 8.61 -6.82
C MET A 25 -0.38 9.73 -6.96
N GLY A 26 -0.82 10.91 -7.40
CA GLY A 26 0.01 12.11 -7.49
C GLY A 26 0.44 12.52 -8.90
N LYS A 27 0.93 13.76 -9.03
CA LYS A 27 1.19 14.40 -10.33
C LYS A 27 2.38 13.82 -11.08
N LYS A 28 3.36 13.23 -10.40
CA LYS A 28 4.43 12.45 -11.04
C LYS A 28 4.19 10.98 -10.76
N SER A 29 3.53 10.30 -11.70
CA SER A 29 3.30 8.86 -11.62
C SER A 29 4.49 8.10 -12.15
N HIS A 30 4.89 7.05 -11.43
CA HIS A 30 5.97 6.15 -11.82
C HIS A 30 5.40 4.84 -12.33
N ASP A 31 4.75 4.91 -13.50
CA ASP A 31 4.06 3.75 -14.09
C ASP A 31 4.96 2.50 -14.12
N ARG A 32 6.24 2.68 -14.46
CA ARG A 32 7.23 1.60 -14.46
C ARG A 32 7.46 1.01 -13.07
N ASP A 33 7.69 1.84 -12.05
CA ASP A 33 8.03 1.37 -10.71
C ASP A 33 6.80 0.76 -10.02
N THR A 34 5.62 1.33 -10.25
CA THR A 34 4.33 0.77 -9.85
C THR A 34 4.09 -0.61 -10.48
N LYS A 35 4.35 -0.77 -11.78
CA LYS A 35 4.23 -2.07 -12.46
C LYS A 35 5.23 -3.09 -11.92
N LEU A 36 6.47 -2.67 -11.64
CA LEU A 36 7.47 -3.54 -11.01
C LEU A 36 7.01 -4.03 -9.64
N LEU A 37 6.51 -3.11 -8.81
CA LEU A 37 6.00 -3.42 -7.47
C LEU A 37 4.76 -4.33 -7.55
N ALA A 38 3.89 -4.12 -8.52
CA ALA A 38 2.73 -4.96 -8.76
C ALA A 38 3.12 -6.40 -9.13
N THR A 39 4.08 -6.57 -10.05
CA THR A 39 4.62 -7.90 -10.39
C THR A 39 5.22 -8.57 -9.17
N PHE A 40 6.01 -7.84 -8.37
CA PHE A 40 6.61 -8.38 -7.16
C PHE A 40 5.57 -8.88 -6.15
N PHE A 41 4.51 -8.12 -5.87
CA PHE A 41 3.45 -8.60 -4.97
C PHE A 41 2.65 -9.78 -5.55
N ALA A 42 2.44 -9.80 -6.86
CA ALA A 42 1.77 -10.92 -7.52
C ALA A 42 2.59 -12.21 -7.41
N GLU A 43 3.92 -12.14 -7.56
CA GLU A 43 4.84 -13.28 -7.35
C GLU A 43 4.81 -13.79 -5.91
N LEU A 44 4.58 -12.91 -4.93
CA LEU A 44 4.39 -13.27 -3.52
C LEU A 44 3.00 -13.86 -3.21
N GLY A 45 2.10 -13.94 -4.19
CA GLY A 45 0.78 -14.55 -4.04
C GLY A 45 -0.32 -13.58 -3.58
N PHE A 46 -0.12 -12.27 -3.73
CA PHE A 46 -1.20 -11.28 -3.53
C PHE A 46 -2.09 -11.19 -4.77
N ASP A 47 -3.35 -10.82 -4.56
CA ASP A 47 -4.18 -10.23 -5.61
C ASP A 47 -3.77 -8.76 -5.76
N VAL A 48 -3.48 -8.31 -6.98
CA VAL A 48 -2.92 -6.97 -7.20
C VAL A 48 -3.81 -6.17 -8.14
N ASP A 49 -4.28 -5.03 -7.64
CA ASP A 49 -4.94 -4.00 -8.44
C ASP A 49 -3.97 -2.82 -8.64
N ILE A 50 -4.01 -2.18 -9.80
CA ILE A 50 -3.16 -1.00 -10.09
C ILE A 50 -4.07 0.19 -10.38
N SER A 51 -3.82 1.33 -9.73
CA SER A 51 -4.60 2.53 -10.02
C SER A 51 -4.17 3.19 -11.35
N PRO A 52 -5.08 3.92 -12.03
CA PRO A 52 -4.72 4.80 -13.13
C PRO A 52 -3.62 5.79 -12.75
N LEU A 53 -2.89 6.29 -13.75
CA LEU A 53 -1.90 7.35 -13.57
C LEU A 53 -2.56 8.61 -13.04
N HIS A 54 -1.82 9.32 -12.18
CA HIS A 54 -2.25 10.59 -11.59
C HIS A 54 -3.54 10.51 -10.81
N GLN A 55 -3.79 9.37 -10.16
CA GLN A 55 -4.98 9.18 -9.34
C GLN A 55 -4.98 10.18 -8.17
N THR A 56 -6.17 10.63 -7.80
CA THR A 56 -6.38 11.50 -6.63
C THR A 56 -6.48 10.67 -5.36
N PRO A 57 -6.18 11.21 -4.17
CA PRO A 57 -6.38 10.50 -2.90
C PRO A 57 -7.79 9.92 -2.75
N ARG A 58 -8.81 10.72 -3.06
CA ARG A 58 -10.21 10.30 -3.07
C ARG A 58 -10.50 9.17 -4.06
N GLY A 59 -9.96 9.27 -5.27
CA GLY A 59 -10.11 8.21 -6.27
C GLY A 59 -9.42 6.91 -5.84
N THR A 60 -8.22 7.01 -5.24
CA THR A 60 -7.51 5.86 -4.67
C THR A 60 -8.30 5.23 -3.52
N ALA A 61 -8.85 6.03 -2.60
CA ALA A 61 -9.70 5.54 -1.51
C ALA A 61 -10.92 4.79 -2.05
N ARG A 62 -11.63 5.35 -3.04
CA ARG A 62 -12.78 4.69 -3.67
C ARG A 62 -12.41 3.37 -4.33
N MET A 63 -11.34 3.33 -5.11
CA MET A 63 -10.87 2.09 -5.73
C MET A 63 -10.50 1.04 -4.68
N ALA A 64 -9.88 1.45 -3.57
CA ALA A 64 -9.55 0.54 -2.49
C ALA A 64 -10.79 -0.10 -1.87
N ILE A 65 -11.87 0.66 -1.72
CA ILE A 65 -13.15 0.19 -1.19
C ILE A 65 -13.87 -0.70 -2.20
N GLU A 66 -14.01 -0.23 -3.44
CA GLU A 66 -14.72 -0.93 -4.52
C GLU A 66 -14.07 -2.29 -4.82
N ASN A 67 -12.75 -2.38 -4.73
CA ASN A 67 -12.00 -3.61 -4.95
C ASN A 67 -11.81 -4.45 -3.68
N ASP A 68 -12.33 -4.00 -2.53
CA ASP A 68 -12.18 -4.66 -1.22
C ASP A 68 -10.70 -5.01 -0.94
N VAL A 69 -9.82 -4.02 -1.06
CA VAL A 69 -8.38 -4.23 -0.84
C VAL A 69 -8.06 -4.19 0.64
N HIS A 70 -7.09 -4.99 1.06
CA HIS A 70 -6.61 -5.00 2.44
C HIS A 70 -5.60 -3.87 2.68
N VAL A 71 -4.86 -3.50 1.63
CA VAL A 71 -3.78 -2.54 1.72
C VAL A 71 -3.68 -1.68 0.46
N ILE A 72 -3.42 -0.40 0.65
CA ILE A 72 -2.98 0.52 -0.40
C ILE A 72 -1.48 0.67 -0.26
N CYS A 73 -0.75 0.53 -1.36
CA CYS A 73 0.67 0.83 -1.43
C CYS A 73 0.95 1.89 -2.50
N PHE A 74 1.72 2.91 -2.18
CA PHE A 74 2.18 3.87 -3.19
C PHE A 74 3.61 4.33 -2.94
N LEU A 75 4.23 4.81 -4.02
CA LEU A 75 5.62 5.27 -4.00
C LEU A 75 5.69 6.79 -3.93
N SER A 76 6.40 7.29 -2.93
CA SER A 76 6.69 8.71 -2.77
C SER A 76 7.95 9.08 -3.53
N ILE A 77 7.83 10.00 -4.48
CA ILE A 77 8.94 10.40 -5.36
C ILE A 77 9.03 11.94 -5.50
N GLU A 78 8.14 12.64 -4.81
CA GLU A 78 8.22 14.08 -4.57
C GLU A 78 7.83 14.34 -3.12
N ASN A 79 8.29 15.45 -2.52
CA ASN A 79 7.98 15.86 -1.14
C ASN A 79 6.49 16.20 -0.90
N THR A 80 5.57 15.54 -1.62
CA THR A 80 4.12 15.65 -1.56
C THR A 80 3.48 14.54 -0.72
N HIS A 81 4.24 13.52 -0.29
CA HIS A 81 3.75 12.39 0.51
C HIS A 81 2.97 12.81 1.76
N LYS A 82 3.37 13.90 2.41
CA LYS A 82 2.67 14.40 3.60
C LYS A 82 1.23 14.81 3.29
N ILE A 83 1.04 15.55 2.20
CA ILE A 83 -0.28 16.01 1.74
C ILE A 83 -1.08 14.83 1.21
N GLN A 84 -0.45 13.96 0.42
CA GLN A 84 -1.10 12.78 -0.14
C GLN A 84 -1.66 11.84 0.93
N ILE A 85 -0.88 11.52 1.97
CA ILE A 85 -1.33 10.69 3.09
C ILE A 85 -2.45 11.35 3.86
N THR A 86 -2.30 12.64 4.19
CA THR A 86 -3.32 13.36 4.98
C THR A 86 -4.67 13.30 4.27
N ASN A 87 -4.67 13.57 2.96
CA ASN A 87 -5.90 13.54 2.16
C ASN A 87 -6.43 12.12 2.01
N LEU A 88 -5.58 11.12 1.73
CA LEU A 88 -6.00 9.72 1.57
C LEU A 88 -6.66 9.19 2.85
N VAL A 89 -6.07 9.45 4.01
CA VAL A 89 -6.61 9.01 5.30
C VAL A 89 -7.92 9.72 5.61
N GLN A 90 -8.05 11.01 5.28
CA GLN A 90 -9.31 11.74 5.40
C GLN A 90 -10.41 11.13 4.50
N ASP A 91 -10.08 10.84 3.24
CA ASP A 91 -11.01 10.26 2.28
C ASP A 91 -11.45 8.85 2.70
N LEU A 92 -10.53 8.00 3.15
CA LEU A 92 -10.85 6.67 3.69
C LEU A 92 -11.75 6.75 4.92
N LYS A 93 -11.50 7.70 5.84
CA LYS A 93 -12.37 7.91 7.01
C LYS A 93 -13.76 8.37 6.61
N ALA A 94 -13.87 9.31 5.65
CA ALA A 94 -15.14 9.82 5.17
C ALA A 94 -16.00 8.72 4.52
N GLU A 95 -15.36 7.77 3.84
CA GLU A 95 -16.02 6.63 3.18
C GLU A 95 -16.09 5.38 4.10
N HIS A 96 -15.85 5.52 5.42
CA HIS A 96 -15.92 4.45 6.43
C HIS A 96 -14.98 3.25 6.20
N ALA A 97 -13.83 3.48 5.57
CA ALA A 97 -12.84 2.48 5.16
C ALA A 97 -11.49 2.64 5.88
N ALA A 98 -11.51 3.12 7.13
CA ALA A 98 -10.29 3.32 7.92
C ALA A 98 -9.57 2.00 8.31
N ASN A 99 -10.17 0.84 8.02
CA ASN A 99 -9.57 -0.48 8.17
C ASN A 99 -8.58 -0.83 7.05
N VAL A 100 -8.61 -0.12 5.92
CA VAL A 100 -7.67 -0.33 4.82
C VAL A 100 -6.28 0.15 5.27
N ARG A 101 -5.30 -0.74 5.23
CA ARG A 101 -3.91 -0.44 5.64
C ARG A 101 -3.22 0.42 4.60
N ILE A 102 -2.30 1.28 5.03
CA ILE A 102 -1.55 2.15 4.15
C ILE A 102 -0.05 1.86 4.27
N VAL A 103 0.54 1.50 3.14
CA VAL A 103 1.98 1.23 3.01
C VAL A 103 2.58 2.24 2.06
N MET A 104 3.79 2.69 2.36
CA MET A 104 4.52 3.60 1.49
C MET A 104 5.90 3.05 1.14
N GLY A 105 6.41 3.41 -0.03
CA GLY A 105 7.81 3.19 -0.40
C GLY A 105 8.38 4.40 -1.15
N GLY A 106 9.57 4.26 -1.71
CA GLY A 106 10.22 5.29 -2.52
C GLY A 106 11.18 6.17 -1.73
N ALA A 107 11.48 7.35 -2.26
CA ALA A 107 12.48 8.26 -1.73
C ALA A 107 11.89 9.16 -0.62
N ILE A 108 11.61 8.56 0.54
CA ILE A 108 11.05 9.27 1.69
C ILE A 108 12.18 9.71 2.64
N PRO A 109 12.32 11.01 2.95
CA PRO A 109 13.27 11.47 3.96
C PRO A 109 12.95 10.86 5.33
N ARG A 110 13.97 10.34 6.03
CA ARG A 110 13.80 9.76 7.38
C ARG A 110 13.20 10.74 8.39
N SER A 111 13.44 12.04 8.21
CA SER A 111 12.83 13.11 9.02
C SER A 111 11.31 13.14 8.95
N ASP A 112 10.72 12.56 7.90
CA ASP A 112 9.28 12.60 7.65
C ASP A 112 8.56 11.37 8.19
N TYR A 113 9.28 10.33 8.63
CA TYR A 113 8.70 9.06 9.05
C TYR A 113 7.75 9.25 10.23
N GLN A 114 8.15 10.02 11.24
CA GLN A 114 7.31 10.28 12.41
C GLN A 114 5.98 10.93 12.02
N PHE A 115 6.02 11.90 11.11
CA PHE A 115 4.80 12.53 10.58
C PHE A 115 3.93 11.51 9.86
N LEU A 116 4.52 10.69 8.98
CA LEU A 116 3.77 9.74 8.16
C LEU A 116 3.07 8.67 8.99
N TYR A 117 3.78 8.07 9.96
CA TYR A 117 3.17 7.14 10.91
C TYR A 117 2.05 7.82 11.71
N GLY A 118 2.28 9.04 12.20
CA GLY A 118 1.25 9.82 12.90
C GLY A 118 0.05 10.21 12.03
N ALA A 119 0.24 10.32 10.72
CA ALA A 119 -0.81 10.68 9.77
C ALA A 119 -1.65 9.48 9.32
N GLY A 120 -1.19 8.24 9.54
CA GLY A 120 -1.95 7.01 9.25
C GLY A 120 -1.25 6.00 8.33
N VAL A 121 0.04 6.15 8.07
CA VAL A 121 0.84 5.08 7.40
C VAL A 121 1.11 3.97 8.40
N ASP A 122 0.86 2.72 8.03
CA ASP A 122 1.14 1.54 8.85
C ASP A 122 2.58 1.04 8.67
N LEU A 123 3.14 1.15 7.45
CA LEU A 123 4.48 0.65 7.13
C LEU A 123 5.16 1.49 6.04
N ILE A 124 6.45 1.77 6.22
CA ILE A 124 7.32 2.34 5.20
C ILE A 124 8.34 1.30 4.75
N LEU A 125 8.32 0.95 3.47
CA LEU A 125 9.28 0.09 2.80
C LEU A 125 10.54 0.89 2.47
N SER A 126 11.69 0.38 2.89
CA SER A 126 13.00 1.03 2.70
C SER A 126 13.61 0.77 1.32
N SER A 127 13.19 -0.31 0.65
CA SER A 127 13.53 -0.58 -0.75
C SER A 127 12.35 -1.19 -1.50
N VAL A 128 12.38 -1.05 -2.83
CA VAL A 128 11.50 -1.79 -3.73
C VAL A 128 12.38 -2.48 -4.80
N PRO A 129 12.37 -3.82 -4.91
CA PRO A 129 11.58 -4.78 -4.12
C PRO A 129 11.91 -4.76 -2.61
N ALA A 130 10.92 -5.05 -1.78
CA ALA A 130 11.06 -5.10 -0.32
C ALA A 130 11.73 -6.39 0.12
N ASP A 131 12.50 -6.36 1.21
CA ASP A 131 13.13 -7.57 1.72
C ASP A 131 12.14 -8.49 2.45
N LYS A 132 12.57 -9.72 2.74
CA LYS A 132 11.73 -10.71 3.45
C LYS A 132 11.23 -10.19 4.81
N GLY A 133 12.02 -9.41 5.53
CA GLY A 133 11.64 -8.85 6.82
C GLY A 133 10.52 -7.82 6.68
N GLU A 134 10.59 -6.96 5.68
CA GLU A 134 9.56 -5.98 5.35
C GLU A 134 8.27 -6.64 4.88
N ILE A 135 8.34 -7.70 4.08
CA ILE A 135 7.15 -8.48 3.70
C ILE A 135 6.52 -9.16 4.92
N ASN A 136 7.32 -9.65 5.87
CA ASN A 136 6.75 -10.18 7.10
C ASN A 136 6.02 -9.08 7.89
N LYS A 137 6.61 -7.88 8.03
CA LYS A 137 5.93 -6.75 8.68
C LYS A 137 4.64 -6.35 7.97
N LEU A 138 4.61 -6.41 6.64
CA LEU A 138 3.39 -6.18 5.86
C LEU A 138 2.31 -7.20 6.21
N LEU A 139 2.67 -8.48 6.25
CA LEU A 139 1.73 -9.56 6.58
C LEU A 139 1.25 -9.50 8.04
N ASP A 140 2.07 -8.97 8.96
CA ASP A 140 1.68 -8.75 10.35
C ASP A 140 0.52 -7.74 10.47
N LEU A 141 0.29 -6.88 9.46
CA LEU A 141 -0.84 -5.94 9.45
C LEU A 141 -2.21 -6.62 9.25
N PHE A 142 -2.19 -7.88 8.79
CA PHE A 142 -3.38 -8.67 8.46
C PHE A 142 -3.73 -9.72 9.53
N GLU A 143 -2.87 -9.90 10.53
CA GLU A 143 -3.05 -10.82 11.66
C GLU A 143 -3.70 -10.13 12.86
#